data_AF-A0AA39VJR4-F1
#
_entry.id   AF-A0AA39VJR4-F1
#
_cell.length_a   1.000
_cell.length_b   1.000
_cell.length_c   1.000
_cell.angle_alpha   90.00
_cell.angle_beta   90.00
_cell.angle_gamma   90.00
#
_symmetry.space_group_name_H-M   'P 1'
#
loop_
_entity.id
_entity.type
_entity.pdbx_description
1 polymer ?
#
loop_
_entity_poly.entity_id
_entity_poly.type
_entity_poly.pdbx_seq_one_letter_code
_entity_poly.pdbx_strand_id
1 'polypeptide(L)'
;MALEQCHYPKETHVCNYIAFMDFLINTEKDADLLIEKGIIVNCLGENKAIAKMFNNFCLQTSTSPSCYHDMAEDLKLHYKSPYHKAKATLKSVYLSNPWKGTGTVVGIIP
;
A
#
# COMPACT_ATOMS: atom_id res chain seq x y z
N MET A 1 -11.53 8.27 -16.42
CA MET A 1 -12.68 8.10 -15.51
C MET A 1 -14.01 8.41 -16.19
N ALA A 2 -14.17 9.57 -16.84
CA ALA A 2 -15.44 9.95 -17.51
C ALA A 2 -15.99 8.89 -18.48
N LEU A 3 -15.16 8.21 -19.27
CA LEU A 3 -15.61 7.14 -20.17
C LEU A 3 -16.31 6.00 -19.40
N GLU A 4 -15.65 5.44 -18.37
CA GLU A 4 -16.23 4.36 -17.55
C GLU A 4 -17.48 4.85 -16.80
N GLN A 5 -17.44 6.06 -16.24
CA GLN A 5 -18.58 6.59 -15.49
C GLN A 5 -19.80 6.90 -16.37
N CYS A 6 -19.60 7.40 -17.58
CA CYS A 6 -20.69 7.80 -18.47
C CYS A 6 -21.21 6.66 -19.35
N HIS A 7 -20.33 5.77 -19.82
CA HIS A 7 -20.69 4.74 -20.80
C HIS A 7 -20.71 3.32 -20.22
N TYR A 8 -19.99 3.07 -19.11
CA TYR A 8 -19.85 1.74 -18.52
C TYR A 8 -19.99 1.75 -16.99
N PRO A 9 -21.12 2.26 -16.43
CA PRO A 9 -21.25 2.49 -14.99
C PRO A 9 -21.15 1.23 -14.12
N LYS A 10 -21.24 0.04 -14.72
CA LYS A 10 -21.08 -1.27 -14.07
C LYS A 10 -19.71 -1.91 -14.30
N GLU A 11 -18.88 -1.38 -15.20
CA GLU A 11 -17.56 -1.92 -15.57
C GLU A 11 -16.48 -0.85 -15.31
N THR A 12 -16.46 -0.34 -14.08
CA THR A 12 -15.58 0.76 -13.65
C THR A 12 -14.23 0.26 -13.14
N HIS A 13 -13.58 -0.61 -13.91
CA HIS A 13 -12.34 -1.29 -13.48
C HIS A 13 -11.19 -0.32 -13.18
N VAL A 14 -10.94 0.65 -14.06
CA VAL A 14 -9.87 1.63 -13.86
C VAL A 14 -10.20 2.56 -12.69
N CYS A 15 -11.44 3.02 -12.57
CA CYS A 15 -11.86 3.84 -11.42
C CYS A 15 -11.73 3.07 -10.10
N ASN A 16 -12.14 1.80 -10.06
CA ASN A 16 -12.02 0.94 -8.88
C ASN A 16 -10.56 0.70 -8.49
N TYR A 17 -9.66 0.54 -9.47
CA TYR A 17 -8.22 0.43 -9.23
C TYR A 17 -7.64 1.72 -8.66
N ILE A 18 -7.99 2.88 -9.25
CA ILE A 18 -7.53 4.18 -8.76
C ILE A 18 -7.98 4.40 -7.32
N ALA A 19 -9.23 4.10 -7.00
CA ALA A 19 -9.76 4.20 -5.63
C ALA A 19 -9.05 3.25 -4.66
N PHE A 20 -8.77 2.01 -5.10
CA PHE A 20 -8.00 1.06 -4.29
C PHE A 20 -6.58 1.57 -3.99
N MET A 21 -5.88 2.13 -4.99
CA MET A 21 -4.55 2.68 -4.83
C MET A 21 -4.53 3.95 -3.97
N ASP A 22 -5.57 4.77 -4.05
CA ASP A 22 -5.73 5.95 -3.18
C ASP A 22 -5.79 5.56 -1.69
N PHE A 23 -6.47 4.46 -1.34
CA PHE A 23 -6.44 3.95 0.04
C PHE A 23 -5.06 3.52 0.52
N LEU A 24 -4.15 3.18 -0.40
CA LEU A 24 -2.78 2.78 -0.09
C LEU A 24 -1.80 3.96 -0.07
N ILE A 25 -2.08 5.03 -0.82
CA ILE A 25 -1.14 6.13 -1.07
C ILE A 25 -1.72 7.43 -0.53
N ASN A 26 -1.38 7.76 0.71
CA ASN A 26 -1.75 9.04 1.29
C ASN A 26 -0.58 10.03 1.26
N THR A 27 0.64 9.53 1.47
CA THR A 27 1.86 10.33 1.59
C THR A 27 2.92 9.95 0.55
N GLU A 28 3.92 10.82 0.38
CA GLU A 28 5.09 10.53 -0.47
C GLU A 28 5.80 9.23 -0.06
N LYS A 29 5.88 8.95 1.25
CA LYS A 29 6.51 7.72 1.76
C LYS A 29 5.75 6.46 1.36
N ASP A 30 4.43 6.54 1.24
CA ASP A 30 3.62 5.42 0.78
C ASP A 30 3.90 5.16 -0.71
N ALA A 31 3.98 6.23 -1.51
CA ALA A 31 4.38 6.13 -2.92
C ALA A 31 5.81 5.57 -3.06
N ASP A 32 6.76 6.07 -2.27
CA ASP A 32 8.16 5.60 -2.24
C ASP A 32 8.22 4.10 -2.01
N LEU A 33 7.49 3.59 -1.01
CA LEU A 33 7.46 2.18 -0.68
C LEU A 33 6.92 1.33 -1.83
N LEU A 34 5.82 1.76 -2.46
CA LEU A 34 5.22 1.02 -3.58
C LEU A 34 6.12 1.03 -4.83
N ILE A 35 6.84 2.13 -5.07
CA ILE A 35 7.84 2.22 -6.14
C ILE A 35 9.04 1.31 -5.84
N GLU A 36 9.58 1.36 -4.62
CA GLU A 36 10.71 0.52 -4.19
C GLU A 36 10.38 -0.97 -4.32
N LYS A 37 9.13 -1.35 -4.08
CA LYS A 37 8.63 -2.72 -4.24
C LYS A 37 8.22 -3.07 -5.68
N GLY A 38 8.36 -2.14 -6.62
CA GLY A 38 8.03 -2.36 -8.03
C GLY A 38 6.54 -2.51 -8.32
N ILE A 39 5.68 -2.10 -7.39
CA ILE A 39 4.22 -2.14 -7.55
C ILE A 39 3.77 -0.99 -8.46
N ILE A 40 4.44 0.16 -8.35
CA ILE A 40 4.17 1.34 -9.17
C ILE A 40 5.44 1.73 -9.92
N VAL A 41 5.29 1.98 -11.23
CA VAL A 41 6.36 2.58 -12.04
C VAL A 41 6.18 4.10 -12.01
N ASN A 42 7.18 4.82 -11.52
CA ASN A 42 7.14 6.28 -11.51
C ASN A 42 7.42 6.86 -12.91
N CYS A 43 6.35 7.28 -13.59
CA CYS A 43 6.43 8.00 -14.85
C CYS A 43 6.37 9.52 -14.70
N LEU A 44 6.15 10.04 -13.49
CA LEU A 44 6.00 11.47 -13.19
C LEU A 44 7.31 12.13 -12.74
N GLY A 45 8.38 11.35 -12.55
CA GLY A 45 9.69 11.81 -12.11
C GLY A 45 9.76 12.00 -10.58
N GLU A 46 8.81 12.71 -9.98
CA GLU A 46 8.76 12.94 -8.53
C GLU A 46 7.76 12.01 -7.82
N ASN A 47 8.19 11.32 -6.76
CA ASN A 47 7.33 10.39 -6.02
C ASN A 47 6.17 11.12 -5.33
N LYS A 48 6.41 12.35 -4.83
CA LYS A 48 5.37 13.23 -4.30
C LYS A 48 4.27 13.54 -5.32
N ALA A 49 4.60 13.61 -6.61
CA ALA A 49 3.62 13.87 -7.66
C ALA A 49 2.62 12.70 -7.79
N ILE A 50 3.06 11.46 -7.54
CA ILE A 50 2.18 10.28 -7.52
C ILE A 50 1.17 10.39 -6.38
N ALA A 51 1.63 10.65 -5.15
CA ALA A 51 0.74 10.81 -4.01
C ALA A 51 -0.28 11.94 -4.22
N LYS A 52 0.16 13.07 -4.81
CA LYS A 52 -0.73 14.17 -5.17
C LYS A 52 -1.73 13.77 -6.25
N MET A 53 -1.33 12.97 -7.22
CA MET A 53 -2.20 12.53 -8.31
C MET A 53 -3.36 11.67 -7.79
N PHE A 54 -3.07 10.64 -6.98
CA PHE A 54 -4.10 9.75 -6.44
C PHE A 54 -5.08 10.50 -5.51
N ASN A 55 -4.56 11.28 -4.56
CA ASN A 55 -5.39 12.09 -3.66
C ASN A 55 -6.36 13.03 -4.41
N ASN A 56 -5.96 13.55 -5.57
CA ASN A 56 -6.83 14.41 -6.38
C ASN A 56 -7.91 13.63 -7.15
N PHE A 57 -7.64 12.37 -7.53
CA PHE A 57 -8.64 11.55 -8.24
C PHE A 57 -9.81 11.15 -7.35
N CYS A 58 -9.57 10.90 -6.06
CA CYS A 58 -10.62 10.51 -5.12
C CYS A 58 -11.72 11.57 -4.94
N LEU A 59 -11.41 12.85 -5.21
CA LEU A 59 -12.38 13.95 -5.19
C LEU A 59 -13.43 13.86 -6.31
N GLN A 60 -13.21 13.06 -7.34
CA GLN A 60 -14.03 13.00 -8.56
C GLN A 60 -14.67 11.63 -8.83
N THR A 61 -14.57 10.68 -7.88
CA THR A 61 -15.04 9.32 -8.09
C THR A 61 -16.30 9.01 -7.30
N SER A 62 -17.40 8.72 -7.99
CA SER A 62 -18.54 7.99 -7.43
C SER A 62 -18.18 6.51 -7.38
N THR A 63 -18.17 5.91 -6.19
CA THR A 63 -17.75 4.51 -6.00
C THR A 63 -18.88 3.53 -6.29
N SER A 64 -18.71 2.73 -7.34
CA SER A 64 -19.42 1.47 -7.56
C SER A 64 -18.93 0.39 -6.57
N PRO A 65 -19.60 -0.78 -6.45
CA PRO A 65 -19.01 -1.95 -5.78
C PRO A 65 -17.67 -2.27 -6.44
N SER A 66 -16.58 -2.13 -5.68
CA SER A 66 -15.23 -2.28 -6.23
C SER A 66 -14.91 -3.75 -6.46
N CYS A 67 -14.42 -4.09 -7.65
CA CYS A 67 -13.87 -5.40 -7.95
C CYS A 67 -12.60 -5.74 -7.14
N TYR A 68 -12.06 -4.77 -6.39
CA TYR A 68 -10.92 -4.95 -5.49
C TYR A 68 -11.32 -5.07 -4.01
N HIS A 69 -12.62 -5.20 -3.71
CA HIS A 69 -13.11 -5.32 -2.34
C HIS A 69 -12.45 -6.48 -1.59
N ASP A 70 -12.49 -7.68 -2.17
CA ASP A 70 -11.93 -8.89 -1.57
C ASP A 70 -10.43 -8.75 -1.33
N MET A 71 -9.71 -8.15 -2.29
CA MET A 71 -8.28 -7.86 -2.15
C MET A 71 -7.99 -6.87 -1.00
N ALA A 72 -8.82 -5.84 -0.84
CA ALA A 72 -8.70 -4.89 0.27
C ALA A 72 -9.01 -5.56 1.62
N GLU A 73 -9.97 -6.48 1.65
CA GLU A 73 -10.28 -7.28 2.84
C GLU A 73 -9.13 -8.22 3.20
N ASP A 74 -8.58 -8.94 2.23
CA ASP A 74 -7.41 -9.81 2.42
C ASP A 74 -6.21 -9.03 2.96
N LEU A 75 -5.95 -7.85 2.40
CA LEU A 75 -4.87 -6.98 2.89
C LEU A 75 -5.12 -6.55 4.34
N LYS A 76 -6.36 -6.22 4.69
CA LYS A 76 -6.76 -5.84 6.04
C LYS A 76 -6.64 -7.02 7.01
N LEU A 77 -7.00 -8.23 6.60
CA LEU A 77 -6.83 -9.46 7.37
C LEU A 77 -5.36 -9.77 7.61
N HIS A 78 -4.53 -9.69 6.55
CA HIS A 78 -3.09 -9.85 6.67
C HIS A 78 -2.50 -8.83 7.66
N TYR A 79 -2.89 -7.55 7.56
CA TYR A 79 -2.41 -6.52 8.48
C TYR A 79 -2.86 -6.77 9.93
N LYS A 80 -4.08 -7.27 10.15
CA LYS A 80 -4.62 -7.55 11.48
C LYS A 80 -4.04 -8.80 12.13
N SER A 81 -3.53 -9.75 11.36
CA SER A 81 -2.95 -11.00 11.86
C SER A 81 -1.83 -10.74 12.89
N PRO A 82 -1.96 -11.27 14.13
CA PRO A 82 -0.94 -11.11 15.16
C PRO A 82 0.43 -11.66 14.73
N TYR A 83 0.42 -12.76 13.96
CA TYR A 83 1.65 -13.37 13.42
C TYR A 83 2.37 -12.42 12.46
N HIS A 84 1.65 -11.80 11.53
CA HIS A 84 2.26 -10.85 10.58
C HIS A 84 2.77 -9.59 11.28
N LYS A 85 2.04 -9.08 12.28
CA LYS A 85 2.52 -7.98 13.12
C LYS A 85 3.79 -8.35 13.88
N ALA A 86 3.81 -9.50 14.56
CA ALA A 86 4.97 -9.98 15.30
C ALA A 86 6.19 -10.14 14.38
N LYS A 87 6.00 -10.74 13.19
CA LYS A 87 7.05 -10.89 12.19
C LYS A 87 7.56 -9.55 11.66
N ALA A 88 6.67 -8.60 11.40
CA ALA A 88 7.05 -7.24 10.96
C ALA A 88 7.86 -6.51 12.04
N THR A 89 7.44 -6.59 13.31
CA THR A 89 8.18 -6.04 14.45
C THR A 89 9.53 -6.70 14.62
N LEU A 90 9.61 -8.03 14.52
CA LEU A 90 10.88 -8.75 14.61
C LEU A 90 11.85 -8.28 13.51
N LYS A 91 11.36 -8.18 12.26
CA LYS A 91 12.18 -7.67 11.15
C LYS A 91 12.60 -6.21 11.37
N SER A 92 11.69 -5.34 11.80
CA SER A 92 11.99 -3.92 11.98
C SER A 92 12.86 -3.60 13.19
N VAL A 93 12.90 -4.45 14.22
CA VAL A 93 13.71 -4.23 15.44
C VAL A 93 15.05 -4.95 15.36
N TYR A 94 15.06 -6.19 14.88
CA TYR A 94 16.25 -7.06 14.93
C TYR A 94 17.02 -7.11 13.61
N LEU A 95 16.34 -7.07 12.46
CA LEU A 95 17.00 -7.13 11.14
C LEU A 95 17.33 -5.74 10.57
N SER A 96 16.76 -4.67 11.11
CA SER A 96 17.13 -3.29 10.74
C SER A 96 18.44 -2.82 11.37
N ASN A 97 18.83 -3.41 12.51
CA ASN A 97 20.06 -3.10 13.22
C ASN A 97 20.75 -4.40 13.67
N PRO A 98 21.71 -4.92 12.88
CA PRO A 98 22.40 -6.18 13.15
C PRO A 98 22.98 -6.27 14.57
N TRP A 99 23.42 -5.13 15.11
CA TRP A 99 24.03 -5.02 16.44
C TRP A 99 23.05 -5.24 17.60
N LYS A 100 21.75 -5.01 17.39
CA LYS A 100 20.71 -5.31 18.41
C LYS A 100 20.36 -6.81 18.46
N GLY A 101 20.48 -7.51 17.33
CA GLY A 101 20.26 -8.96 17.26
C GLY A 101 21.38 -9.78 17.90
N THR A 102 22.63 -9.33 17.80
CA THR A 102 23.77 -10.05 18.39
C THR A 102 23.82 -9.96 19.92
N GLY A 103 23.32 -8.86 20.52
CA GLY A 103 23.33 -8.69 21.98
C GLY A 103 22.44 -9.67 22.75
N THR A 104 21.37 -10.19 22.13
CA THR A 104 20.47 -11.16 22.77
C THR A 104 20.97 -12.60 22.68
N VAL A 105 21.77 -12.95 21.67
CA VAL A 105 22.38 -14.30 21.54
C VAL A 105 23.59 -14.45 22.46
N VAL A 106 24.38 -13.38 22.66
CA VAL A 106 25.54 -13.40 23.57
C VAL A 106 25.14 -13.48 25.05
N GLY A 107 23.92 -13.08 25.42
CA GLY A 107 23.42 -13.21 26.80
C GLY A 107 22.89 -14.61 27.17
N ILE A 108 22.78 -15.54 26.22
CA ILE A 108 22.22 -16.89 26.41
C ILE A 108 23.30 -17.98 26.30
N ILE A 109 24.47 -17.66 25.74
CA ILE A 109 25.63 -18.55 25.73
C ILE A 109 26.56 -18.10 26.87
N PRO A 110 26.69 -18.89 27.95
CA PRO A 110 27.57 -18.56 29.07
C PRO A 110 29.05 -18.54 28.68
#